data_AF-A0A967L1V8-F1
#
_entry.id   AF-A0A967L1V8-F1
#
_cell.length_a   1.000
_cell.length_b   1.000
_cell.length_c   1.000
_cell.angle_alpha   90.00
_cell.angle_beta   90.00
_cell.angle_gamma   90.00
#
_symmetry.space_group_name_H-M   'P 1'
#
loop_
_entity.id
_entity.type
_entity.pdbx_description
1 polymer ?
#
loop_
_entity_poly.entity_id
_entity_poly.type
_entity_poly.pdbx_seq_one_letter_code
_entity_poly.pdbx_strand_id
1 'polypeptide(L)' 'GKWLFEQRRARDLTRQDLAFCVGCSVSALRKIETDERRPSRQLAELLAGCLEIPPEYQRLFVETARGLSPVDRLGR' A
#
# COMPACT_ATOMS: atom_id res chain seq x y z
N GLY A 1 -6.38 3.14 -0.57
CA GLY A 1 -7.35 3.38 -1.65
C GLY A 1 -6.92 2.75 -2.97
N LYS A 2 -7.54 3.26 -4.04
CA LYS A 2 -7.46 2.74 -5.41
C LYS A 2 -6.04 2.47 -5.93
N TRP A 3 -5.10 3.39 -5.68
CA TRP A 3 -3.70 3.22 -6.11
C TRP A 3 -3.09 1.91 -5.59
N LEU A 4 -3.32 1.57 -4.31
CA LEU A 4 -2.79 0.33 -3.72
C LEU A 4 -3.37 -0.92 -4.40
N PHE A 5 -4.67 -0.87 -4.72
CA PHE A 5 -5.34 -1.95 -5.45
C PHE A 5 -4.72 -2.16 -6.85
N GLU A 6 -4.48 -1.07 -7.57
CA GLU A 6 -3.88 -1.10 -8.91
C GLU A 6 -2.44 -1.62 -8.85
N GLN A 7 -1.63 -1.14 -7.90
CA GLN A 7 -0.23 -1.57 -7.76
C GLN A 7 -0.08 -3.03 -7.37
N ARG A 8 -0.97 -3.55 -6.51
CA ARG A 8 -1.04 -4.98 -6.20
C ARG A 8 -1.37 -5.79 -7.46
N ARG A 9 -2.37 -5.35 -8.24
CA ARG A 9 -2.80 -6.02 -9.47
C ARG A 9 -1.74 -5.99 -10.57
N ALA A 10 -1.00 -4.89 -10.70
CA ALA A 10 0.10 -4.77 -11.65
C ALA A 10 1.27 -5.72 -11.37
N ARG A 11 1.35 -6.26 -10.15
CA ARG A 11 2.35 -7.25 -9.72
C ARG A 11 1.79 -8.67 -9.64
N ASP A 12 0.58 -8.89 -10.17
CA ASP A 12 -0.14 -10.17 -10.12
C ASP A 12 -0.30 -10.77 -8.70
N LEU A 13 -0.19 -9.94 -7.66
CA LEU A 13 -0.35 -10.37 -6.28
C LEU A 13 -1.84 -10.52 -5.96
N THR A 14 -2.23 -11.65 -5.38
CA THR A 14 -3.56 -11.75 -4.76
C THR A 14 -3.58 -10.92 -3.47
N ARG A 15 -4.78 -10.63 -2.95
CA ARG A 15 -4.89 -10.03 -1.62
C ARG A 15 -4.32 -10.93 -0.54
N GLN A 16 -4.38 -12.24 -0.72
CA GLN A 16 -3.82 -13.21 0.22
C GLN A 16 -2.30 -13.07 0.28
N ASP A 17 -1.65 -12.98 -0.89
CA ASP A 17 -0.19 -12.87 -0.99
C ASP A 17 0.31 -11.57 -0.36
N LEU A 18 -0.31 -10.44 -0.70
CA LEU A 18 0.10 -9.16 -0.14
C LEU A 18 -0.19 -9.08 1.36
N ALA A 19 -1.34 -9.59 1.81
CA ALA A 19 -1.69 -9.60 3.23
C ALA A 19 -0.72 -10.47 4.04
N PHE A 20 -0.33 -11.63 3.50
CA PHE A 20 0.69 -12.49 4.08
C PHE A 20 2.06 -11.78 4.15
N CYS A 21 2.49 -11.15 3.05
CA CYS A 21 3.77 -10.44 2.98
C CYS A 21 3.90 -9.33 4.03
N VAL A 22 2.83 -8.54 4.24
CA VAL A 22 2.84 -7.43 5.22
C VAL A 22 2.38 -7.84 6.63
N GLY A 23 2.07 -9.12 6.85
CA GLY A 23 1.61 -9.63 8.14
C GLY A 23 0.28 -9.04 8.62
N CYS A 24 -0.69 -8.82 7.73
CA CYS A 24 -2.03 -8.35 8.09
C CYS A 24 -3.13 -9.29 7.57
N SER A 25 -4.38 -9.06 7.99
CA SER A 25 -5.51 -9.84 7.49
C SER A 25 -5.96 -9.34 6.11
N VAL A 26 -6.48 -10.25 5.27
CA VAL A 26 -7.07 -9.89 3.97
C VAL A 26 -8.20 -8.87 4.11
N SER A 27 -8.98 -8.95 5.20
CA SER A 27 -10.03 -7.97 5.52
C SER A 27 -9.45 -6.58 5.81
N ALA A 28 -8.35 -6.51 6.57
CA ALA A 28 -7.66 -5.24 6.81
C ALA A 28 -7.08 -4.65 5.51
N LEU A 29 -6.45 -5.48 4.67
CA LEU A 29 -5.94 -5.06 3.37
C LEU A 29 -7.06 -4.55 2.46
N ARG A 30 -8.21 -5.25 2.40
CA ARG A 30 -9.38 -4.81 1.63
C ARG A 30 -9.85 -3.41 2.06
N LYS A 31 -9.97 -3.16 3.37
CA LYS A 31 -10.35 -1.84 3.90
C LYS A 31 -9.35 -0.74 3.53
N ILE A 32 -8.07 -1.08 3.46
CA ILE A 32 -7.04 -0.14 3.00
C ILE A 32 -7.21 0.13 1.51
N GLU A 33 -7.41 -0.89 0.68
CA GLU A 33 -7.64 -0.74 -0.76
C GLU A 33 -8.91 0.06 -1.08
N THR A 34 -9.98 -0.10 -0.30
CA THR A 34 -11.26 0.62 -0.48
C THR A 34 -11.29 1.99 0.19
N ASP A 35 -10.19 2.44 0.78
CA ASP A 35 -10.09 3.72 1.50
C ASP A 35 -10.92 3.83 2.79
N GLU A 36 -11.56 2.73 3.21
CA GLU A 36 -12.26 2.63 4.51
C GLU A 36 -11.30 2.74 5.71
N ARG A 37 -10.00 2.45 5.52
CA ARG A 37 -8.98 2.53 6.56
C ARG A 37 -7.63 3.03 6.04
N ARG A 38 -6.94 3.85 6.82
CA ARG A 38 -5.52 4.18 6.61
C ARG A 38 -4.60 3.17 7.32
N PRO A 39 -3.51 2.72 6.69
CA PRO A 39 -2.49 1.90 7.35
C PRO A 39 -1.73 2.71 8.41
N SER A 40 -1.15 2.00 9.38
CA SER A 40 -0.14 2.60 10.27
C SER A 40 1.17 2.87 9.51
N ARG A 41 2.11 3.58 10.14
CA ARG A 41 3.45 3.78 9.56
C ARG A 41 4.17 2.47 9.25
N GLN A 42 4.23 1.57 10.23
CA GLN A 42 4.85 0.26 10.06
C GLN A 42 4.21 -0.53 8.91
N LEU A 43 2.87 -0.57 8.85
CA LEU A 43 2.17 -1.29 7.79
C LEU A 43 2.41 -0.64 6.42
N ALA A 44 2.51 0.68 6.34
CA ALA A 44 2.86 1.39 5.12
C ALA A 44 4.32 1.10 4.68
N GLU A 45 5.27 1.03 5.61
CA GLU A 45 6.66 0.66 5.31
C GLU A 45 6.75 -0.78 4.78
N LEU A 46 6.02 -1.72 5.39
CA LEU A 46 5.92 -3.10 4.91
C LEU A 46 5.28 -3.19 3.52
N LEU A 47 4.20 -2.44 3.27
CA LEU A 47 3.59 -2.35 1.95
C LEU A 47 4.58 -1.84 0.89
N ALA A 48 5.43 -0.86 1.24
CA ALA A 48 6.43 -0.33 0.34
C ALA A 48 7.46 -1.40 -0.08
N GLY A 49 7.90 -2.22 0.88
CA GLY A 49 8.80 -3.34 0.63
C GLY A 49 8.15 -4.44 -0.21
N CYS A 50 6.95 -4.89 0.16
CA CYS A 50 6.24 -5.96 -0.57
C CYS A 50 5.79 -5.56 -1.97
N LEU A 51 5.61 -4.26 -2.22
CA LEU A 51 5.34 -3.72 -3.55
C LEU A 51 6.62 -3.30 -4.28
N GLU A 52 7.80 -3.60 -3.74
CA GLU A 52 9.08 -3.27 -4.39
C GLU A 52 9.16 -1.81 -4.84
N ILE A 53 8.65 -0.89 -4.02
CA ILE A 53 8.72 0.54 -4.31
C ILE A 53 10.19 0.97 -4.21
N PRO A 54 10.75 1.64 -5.23
CA PRO A 54 12.14 2.09 -5.19
C PRO A 54 12.41 2.96 -3.96
N PRO A 55 13.57 2.82 -3.29
CA PRO A 55 13.88 3.51 -2.02
C PRO A 55 13.61 5.02 -2.04
N GLU A 56 13.88 5.69 -3.16
CA GLU A 56 13.64 7.12 -3.38
C GLU A 56 12.16 7.52 -3.31
N TYR A 57 11.24 6.58 -3.58
CA TYR A 57 9.80 6.79 -3.53
C TYR A 57 9.14 6.23 -2.27
N GLN A 58 9.83 5.40 -1.49
CA GLN A 58 9.24 4.74 -0.30
C GLN A 58 8.72 5.76 0.72
N ARG A 59 9.49 6.83 0.99
CA ARG A 59 9.06 7.87 1.93
C ARG A 59 7.75 8.53 1.47
N LEU A 60 7.70 8.91 0.19
CA LEU A 60 6.52 9.54 -0.40
C LEU A 60 5.32 8.59 -0.34
N PHE A 61 5.52 7.32 -0.66
CA PHE A 61 4.49 6.29 -0.53
C PHE A 61 3.96 6.16 0.89
N VAL A 62 4.84 6.10 1.89
CA VAL A 62 4.42 5.99 3.30
C VAL A 62 3.60 7.21 3.73
N GLU A 63 4.02 8.42 3.35
CA GLU A 63 3.27 9.65 3.66
C GLU A 63 1.90 9.65 2.96
N THR A 64 1.83 9.30 1.69
CA THR A 64 0.60 9.25 0.91
C THR A 64 -0.36 8.15 1.37
N ALA A 65 0.13 6.93 1.60
CA ALA A 65 -0.68 5.80 2.08
C ALA A 65 -1.37 6.12 3.41
N ARG A 66 -0.70 6.90 4.26
CA ARG A 66 -1.22 7.37 5.55
C ARG A 66 -2.14 8.59 5.44
N GLY A 67 -2.28 9.20 4.27
CA GLY A 67 -3.08 10.42 4.06
C GLY A 67 -2.39 11.70 4.52
N LEU A 68 -1.06 11.69 4.69
CA LEU A 68 -0.26 12.85 5.06
C LEU A 68 0.20 13.68 3.85
N SER A 69 0.07 13.12 2.64
CA SER A 69 0.43 13.74 1.37
C SER A 69 -0.59 13.35 0.28
N PRO A 70 -0.88 14.21 -0.71
CA PRO A 70 -1.77 13.86 -1.82
C PRO A 70 -1.28 12.65 -2.62
N VAL A 71 -2.23 11.87 -3.16
CA VAL A 71 -1.94 10.66 -3.97
C VAL A 71 -1.30 11.01 -5.33
N ASP A 72 -1.59 12.20 -5.86
CA ASP A 72 -1.13 12.65 -7.18
C ASP A 72 0.40 12.69 -7.33
N ARG A 73 1.14 12.63 -6.22
CA ARG A 73 2.60 12.65 -6.22
C ARG A 73 3.23 11.28 -6.45
N LEU A 74 2.48 10.18 -6.39
CA LEU A 74 3.04 8.83 -6.53
C LEU A 74 3.37 8.41 -7.98
N GLY A 75 3.16 9.28 -8.97
CA GLY A 75 3.25 8.89 -10.37
C GLY A 75 2.12 7.92 -10.75
N ARG A 76 1.68 7.98 -12.01
CA ARG A 76 0.74 6.98 -12.54
C ARG A 76 1.46 5.69 -12.85
#